data_AF-A0A2M8FDA6-F1
#
_entry.id   AF-A0A2M8FDA6-F1
#
_cell.length_a   1.000
_cell.length_b   1.000
_cell.length_c   1.000
_cell.angle_alpha   90.00
_cell.angle_beta   90.00
_cell.angle_gamma   90.00
#
_symmetry.space_group_name_H-M   'P 1'
#
loop_
_entity.id
_entity.type
_entity.pdbx_description
1 polymer ?
#
loop_
_entity_poly.entity_id
_entity_poly.type
_entity_poly.pdbx_seq_one_letter_code
_entity_poly.pdbx_strand_id
1 'polypeptide(L)' 'MARYAFQELIDNINKLARAGVLGSEDKIFFLKSIKDLRHAFSVNDSREIEKLVNKICKGLLKSVF' A
#
# COMPACT_ATOMS: atom_id res chain seq x y z
N MET A 1 8.07 8.69 13.80
CA MET A 1 8.00 9.26 12.42
C MET A 1 7.47 8.27 11.38
N ALA A 2 7.99 7.03 11.27
CA ALA A 2 7.56 6.07 10.23
C ALA A 2 6.05 5.71 10.22
N ARG A 3 5.38 5.65 11.38
CA ARG A 3 3.94 5.37 11.47
C ARG A 3 3.04 6.42 10.78
N TYR A 4 3.44 7.69 10.82
CA TYR A 4 2.67 8.77 10.19
C TYR A 4 2.73 8.68 8.66
N ALA A 5 3.93 8.48 8.11
CA ALA A 5 4.13 8.28 6.67
C ALA A 5 3.38 7.04 6.15
N PHE A 6 3.30 5.97 6.94
CA PHE A 6 2.52 4.78 6.58
C PHE A 6 1.02 5.03 6.56
N GLN A 7 0.50 5.76 7.55
CA GLN A 7 -0.92 6.11 7.59
C GLN A 7 -1.31 6.97 6.37
N GLU A 8 -0.46 7.94 6.02
CA GLU A 8 -0.65 8.78 4.83
C GLU A 8 -0.65 7.98 3.52
N LEU A 9 0.22 6.97 3.40
CA LEU A 9 0.23 6.05 2.26
C LEU A 9 -1.09 5.27 2.13
N ILE A 10 -1.60 4.73 3.24
CA ILE A 10 -2.91 4.03 3.26
C ILE A 10 -4.03 4.99 2.83
N ASP A 11 -4.03 6.20 3.37
CA ASP A 11 -5.06 7.19 3.06
C ASP A 11 -5.03 7.60 1.59
N ASN A 12 -3.85 7.76 0.99
CA ASN A 12 -3.70 8.05 -0.44
C ASN A 12 -4.20 6.89 -1.33
N ILE A 13 -3.89 5.65 -0.98
CA ILE A 13 -4.40 4.47 -1.72
C ILE A 13 -5.94 4.40 -1.61
N ASN A 14 -6.50 4.66 -0.43
CA ASN A 14 -7.95 4.70 -0.24
C ASN A 14 -8.61 5.83 -1.05
N LYS A 15 -7.98 7.00 -1.16
CA LYS A 15 -8.44 8.09 -2.02
C LYS A 15 -8.43 7.69 -3.49
N LEU A 16 -7.37 7.05 -3.98
CA LEU A 16 -7.28 6.55 -5.36
C LEU A 16 -8.35 5.50 -5.65
N ALA A 17 -8.60 4.59 -4.71
CA ALA A 17 -9.67 3.60 -4.82
C ALA A 17 -11.08 4.24 -4.84
N ARG A 18 -11.29 5.31 -4.07
CA ARG A 18 -12.57 6.06 -4.05
C ARG A 18 -12.77 6.91 -5.30
N ALA A 19 -11.69 7.45 -5.87
CA ALA A 19 -11.72 8.22 -7.10
C ALA A 19 -11.99 7.35 -8.35
N GLY A 20 -12.04 6.02 -8.20
CA GLY A 20 -12.26 5.10 -9.31
C GLY A 20 -11.03 4.95 -10.24
N VAL A 21 -9.87 5.47 -9.81
CA VAL A 21 -8.60 5.35 -10.55
C VAL A 21 -8.08 3.93 -10.51
N LEU A 22 -8.37 3.19 -9.43
CA LEU A 22 -7.96 1.80 -9.27
C LEU A 22 -9.10 0.87 -9.68
N GLY A 23 -8.79 -0.11 -10.52
CA GLY A 23 -9.74 -1.17 -10.90
C GLY A 23 -10.11 -2.07 -9.71
N SER A 24 -11.13 -2.91 -9.89
CA SER A 24 -11.59 -3.86 -8.88
C SER A 24 -10.50 -4.82 -8.41
N GLU A 25 -9.65 -5.29 -9.34
CA GLU A 25 -8.52 -6.19 -9.05
C GLU A 25 -7.40 -5.46 -8.27
N ASP A 26 -7.11 -4.21 -8.65
CA ASP A 26 -6.12 -3.38 -7.97
C ASP A 26 -6.52 -3.12 -6.52
N LYS A 27 -7.80 -2.84 -6.28
CA LYS A 27 -8.32 -2.60 -4.93
C LYS A 27 -8.08 -3.80 -4.01
N ILE A 28 -8.29 -5.02 -4.50
CA ILE A 28 -8.03 -6.26 -3.75
C ILE A 28 -6.52 -6.41 -3.48
N PHE A 29 -5.69 -6.19 -4.50
CA PHE A 29 -4.23 -6.23 -4.38
C PHE A 29 -3.71 -5.25 -3.32
N PHE A 30 -4.18 -4.00 -3.35
CA PHE A 30 -3.75 -2.97 -2.41
C PHE A 30 -4.22 -3.23 -0.98
N LEU A 31 -5.47 -3.67 -0.79
CA LEU A 31 -5.98 -4.01 0.54
C LEU A 31 -5.17 -5.15 1.18
N LYS A 32 -4.82 -6.18 0.40
CA LYS A 32 -3.96 -7.28 0.88
C LYS A 32 -2.56 -6.77 1.23
N SER A 33 -1.95 -5.98 0.35
CA SER A 33 -0.60 -5.44 0.55
C SER A 33 -0.51 -4.50 1.77
N ILE A 34 -1.55 -3.71 2.04
CA ILE A 34 -1.64 -2.87 3.25
C ILE A 34 -1.73 -3.72 4.51
N LYS A 35 -2.49 -4.82 4.49
CA LYS A 35 -2.60 -5.75 5.63
C LYS A 35 -1.27 -6.41 5.94
N ASP A 36 -0.58 -6.90 4.91
CA ASP A 36 0.75 -7.52 5.04
C ASP A 36 1.76 -6.49 5.59
N LEU A 37 1.70 -5.25 5.10
CA LEU A 37 2.60 -4.18 5.54
C LEU A 37 2.33 -3.77 6.99
N ARG A 38 1.06 -3.71 7.41
CA ARG A 38 0.70 -3.47 8.82
C ARG A 38 1.22 -4.59 9.73
N HIS A 39 1.18 -5.85 9.29
CA HIS A 39 1.75 -6.96 10.02
C HIS A 39 3.27 -6.83 10.13
N ALA A 40 3.97 -6.54 9.04
CA ALA A 40 5.42 -6.33 9.02
C ALA A 40 5.85 -5.19 9.96
N PHE A 41 5.11 -4.10 10.03
CA PHE A 41 5.30 -3.03 11.03
C PHE A 41 5.05 -3.50 12.47
N SER A 42 4.13 -4.42 12.70
CA SER A 42 3.85 -4.95 14.04
C SER A 42 4.95 -5.88 14.55
N VAL A 43 5.60 -6.63 13.65
CA VAL A 43 6.73 -7.51 14.00
C VAL A 43 8.09 -6.83 13.80
N ASN A 44 8.09 -5.54 13.41
CA ASN A 44 9.27 -4.72 13.17
C ASN A 44 10.25 -5.30 12.14
N ASP A 45 9.71 -5.99 11.12
CA ASP A 45 10.50 -6.57 10.02
C ASP A 45 10.74 -5.52 8.93
N SER A 46 11.83 -4.76 9.10
CA SER A 46 12.20 -3.67 8.20
C SER A 46 12.44 -4.11 6.75
N ARG A 47 12.88 -5.35 6.53
CA ARG A 47 13.16 -5.88 5.19
C ARG A 47 11.88 -6.21 4.45
N GLU A 48 10.90 -6.80 5.14
CA GLU A 48 9.58 -7.05 4.56
C GLU A 48 8.80 -5.74 4.38
N ILE A 49 8.92 -4.77 5.29
CA ILE A 49 8.36 -3.42 5.11
C ILE A 49 8.84 -2.81 3.77
N GLU A 50 10.15 -2.79 3.52
CA GLU A 50 10.71 -2.19 2.31
C GLU A 50 10.21 -2.89 1.04
N LYS A 51 10.19 -4.23 1.03
CA LYS A 51 9.66 -5.01 -0.11
C LYS A 51 8.19 -4.70 -0.37
N LEU A 52 7.37 -4.64 0.67
CA LEU A 52 5.93 -4.41 0.55
C LEU A 52 5.64 -2.98 0.08
N VAL A 53 6.35 -1.98 0.59
CA VAL A 53 6.26 -0.60 0.08
C VAL A 53 6.64 -0.54 -1.40
N ASN A 54 7.76 -1.15 -1.80
CA ASN A 54 8.17 -1.20 -3.21
C ASN A 54 7.13 -1.89 -4.09
N LYS A 55 6.52 -2.97 -3.61
CA LYS A 55 5.47 -3.71 -4.32
C LYS A 55 4.22 -2.84 -4.52
N ILE A 56 3.82 -2.09 -3.49
CA ILE A 56 2.69 -1.14 -3.57
C ILE A 56 3.00 -0.04 -4.58
N CYS A 57 4.17 0.61 -4.48
CA CYS A 57 4.56 1.68 -5.41
C CYS A 57 4.61 1.20 -6.87
N LYS A 58 5.19 0.00 -7.12
CA LYS A 58 5.20 -0.60 -8.46
C LYS A 58 3.79 -0.92 -8.98
N GLY A 59 2.89 -1.37 -8.10
CA GLY A 59 1.49 -1.59 -8.45
C GLY A 59 0.82 -0.28 -8.86
N LEU A 60 1.00 0.78 -8.06
CA LEU A 60 0.41 2.09 -8.35
C LEU A 60 0.92 2.66 -9.69
N LEU A 61 2.22 2.54 -9.96
CA LEU A 61 2.79 2.97 -11.24
C LEU A 61 2.26 2.18 -12.44
N LYS A 62 1.87 0.91 -12.26
CA LYS A 62 1.27 0.11 -13.33
C LYS A 62 -0.22 0.34 -13.54
N SER A 63 -0.95 0.76 -12.51
CA SER A 63 -2.39 1.03 -12.64
C SER A 63 -2.70 2.45 -13.08
N VAL A 64 -1.78 3.39 -12.85
CA VAL A 64 -1.96 4.82 -13.22
C VAL A 64 -1.52 5.12 -14.66
N PHE A 65 -0.75 4.23 -15.29
CA PHE A 65 -0.29 4.32 -16.69
C PHE A 65 -0.88 3.19 -17.52
#